data_AF-T2IGU1-F1
#
_entry.id   AF-T2IGU1-F1
#
_cell.length_a   1.000
_cell.length_b   1.000
_cell.length_c   1.000
_cell.angle_alpha   90.00
_cell.angle_beta   90.00
_cell.angle_gamma   90.00
#
_symmetry.space_group_name_H-M   'P 1'
#
loop_
_entity.id
_entity.type
_entity.pdbx_description
1 polymer ?
#
loop_
_entity_poly.entity_id
_entity_poly.type
_entity_poly.pdbx_seq_one_letter_code
_entity_poly.pdbx_strand_id
1 'polypeptide(L)'
;MKYQTQKILLTGNIDDETHAYLLWCCEQSNKLYNSVLFTIRQDYFEKCNYKTWFNKNDNYRRSPRLRRVKISYAQLCKDFKDDVHYQAIGGQQGQQTIKSVVEAIIRI
;
A
#
# COMPACT_ATOMS: atom_id res chain seq x y z
N MET A 1 29.07 -7.46 19.89
CA MET A 1 28.82 -7.66 18.44
C MET A 1 29.12 -6.34 17.73
N LYS A 2 30.21 -6.25 16.94
CA LYS A 2 30.55 -5.04 16.18
C LYS A 2 29.77 -5.06 14.87
N TYR A 3 28.72 -4.26 14.77
CA TYR A 3 28.01 -4.08 13.50
C TYR A 3 28.86 -3.18 12.60
N GLN A 4 29.41 -3.73 11.52
CA GLN A 4 30.05 -2.96 10.46
C GLN A 4 29.08 -2.88 9.29
N THR A 5 28.69 -1.66 8.93
CA THR A 5 27.82 -1.42 7.78
C THR A 5 28.67 -1.40 6.51
N GLN A 6 28.62 -2.47 5.71
CA GLN A 6 29.33 -2.55 4.43
C GLN A 6 28.42 -2.05 3.31
N LYS A 7 28.88 -1.07 2.53
CA LYS A 7 28.20 -0.65 1.29
C LYS A 7 28.54 -1.64 0.19
N ILE A 8 27.58 -2.47 -0.20
CA ILE A 8 27.74 -3.45 -1.28
C ILE A 8 27.13 -2.84 -2.56
N LEU A 9 27.91 -2.80 -3.63
CA LEU A 9 27.42 -2.45 -4.97
C LEU A 9 26.62 -3.66 -5.50
N LEU A 10 25.36 -3.45 -5.87
CA LEU A 10 24.42 -4.48 -6.31
C LEU A 10 24.76 -5.14 -7.67
N THR A 11 25.92 -4.84 -8.26
CA THR A 11 26.18 -5.09 -9.69
C THR A 11 27.17 -6.22 -9.97
N GLY A 12 27.78 -6.87 -8.97
CA GLY A 12 28.81 -7.88 -9.26
C GLY A 12 28.95 -9.06 -8.29
N ASN A 13 28.64 -8.86 -7.00
CA ASN A 13 28.89 -9.87 -5.95
C ASN A 13 27.69 -10.01 -4.99
N ILE A 14 26.47 -10.06 -5.51
CA ILE A 14 25.33 -10.46 -4.66
C ILE A 14 25.32 -11.99 -4.64
N ASP A 15 25.55 -12.57 -3.47
CA ASP A 15 25.39 -14.01 -3.31
C ASP A 15 23.92 -14.44 -3.51
N ASP A 16 23.71 -15.70 -3.86
CA ASP A 16 22.37 -16.23 -4.16
C ASP A 16 21.40 -16.04 -2.98
N GLU A 17 21.89 -16.07 -1.74
CA GLU A 17 21.10 -15.89 -0.52
C GLU A 17 20.60 -14.44 -0.38
N THR A 18 21.47 -13.46 -0.61
CA THR A 18 21.16 -12.04 -0.61
C THR A 18 20.21 -11.71 -1.74
N HIS A 19 20.41 -12.30 -2.93
CA HIS A 19 19.49 -12.12 -4.04
C HIS A 19 18.09 -12.66 -3.69
N ALA A 20 18.01 -13.88 -3.16
CA ALA A 20 16.76 -14.49 -2.71
C ALA A 20 16.08 -13.64 -1.62
N TYR A 21 16.82 -13.10 -0.66
CA TYR A 21 16.30 -12.21 0.37
C TYR A 21 15.74 -10.91 -0.20
N LEU A 22 16.42 -10.30 -1.18
CA LEU A 22 15.93 -9.08 -1.85
C LEU A 22 14.65 -9.34 -2.63
N LEU A 23 14.58 -10.47 -3.36
CA LEU A 23 13.36 -10.89 -4.05
C LEU A 23 12.21 -11.09 -3.06
N TRP A 24 12.46 -11.81 -1.97
CA TRP A 24 11.47 -12.02 -0.91
C TRP A 24 11.00 -10.70 -0.31
N CYS A 25 11.90 -9.76 0.00
CA CYS A 25 11.54 -8.42 0.50
C CYS A 25 10.63 -7.68 -0.48
N CYS A 26 10.93 -7.72 -1.78
CA CYS A 26 10.10 -7.12 -2.81
C CYS A 26 8.71 -7.77 -2.88
N GLU A 27 8.62 -9.09 -2.78
CA GLU A 27 7.34 -9.81 -2.77
C GLU A 27 6.49 -9.45 -1.56
N GLN A 28 7.07 -9.45 -0.36
CA GLN A 28 6.35 -9.08 0.86
C GLN A 28 5.90 -7.61 0.81
N SER A 29 6.76 -6.71 0.34
CA SER A 29 6.41 -5.30 0.15
C SER A 29 5.24 -5.12 -0.83
N ASN A 30 5.22 -5.85 -1.96
CA ASN A 30 4.12 -5.79 -2.91
C ASN A 30 2.80 -6.33 -2.33
N LYS A 31 2.85 -7.39 -1.53
CA LYS A 31 1.67 -7.94 -0.84
C LYS A 31 1.12 -6.95 0.19
N LEU A 32 2.00 -6.31 0.97
CA LEU A 32 1.61 -5.25 1.91
C LEU A 32 1.00 -4.05 1.17
N TYR A 33 1.66 -3.59 0.10
CA TYR A 33 1.19 -2.47 -0.73
C TYR A 33 -0.24 -2.72 -1.23
N ASN A 34 -0.50 -3.90 -1.78
CA ASN A 34 -1.83 -4.26 -2.29
C ASN A 34 -2.88 -4.34 -1.19
N SER A 35 -2.53 -4.89 -0.02
CA SER A 35 -3.44 -5.00 1.12
C SER A 35 -3.85 -3.62 1.67
N VAL A 36 -2.89 -2.71 1.77
CA VAL A 36 -3.12 -1.31 2.18
C VAL A 36 -3.96 -0.58 1.14
N LEU A 37 -3.62 -0.69 -0.14
CA LEU A 37 -4.37 -0.05 -1.24
C LEU A 37 -5.81 -0.54 -1.30
N PHE A 38 -6.01 -1.86 -1.17
CA PHE A 38 -7.34 -2.47 -1.15
C PHE A 38 -8.18 -1.91 0.00
N THR A 39 -7.64 -1.90 1.21
CA THR A 39 -8.33 -1.41 2.41
C THR A 39 -8.75 0.05 2.28
N ILE A 40 -7.87 0.91 1.74
CA ILE A 40 -8.20 2.32 1.49
C ILE A 40 -9.34 2.45 0.48
N ARG A 41 -9.30 1.68 -0.61
CA ARG A 41 -10.36 1.71 -1.65
C ARG A 41 -11.68 1.19 -1.10
N GLN A 42 -11.64 0.11 -0.32
CA GLN A 42 -12.81 -0.46 0.32
C GLN A 42 -13.50 0.59 1.21
N ASP A 43 -12.76 1.20 2.13
CA ASP A 43 -13.28 2.25 3.02
C ASP A 43 -13.85 3.44 2.25
N TYR A 44 -13.17 3.83 1.16
CA TYR A 44 -13.61 4.92 0.29
C TYR A 44 -14.96 4.62 -0.39
N PHE A 45 -15.12 3.43 -0.96
CA PHE A 45 -16.34 3.06 -1.68
C PHE A 45 -17.50 2.75 -0.73
N GLU A 46 -17.25 2.17 0.44
CA GLU A 46 -18.26 1.97 1.48
C GLU A 46 -18.86 3.29 1.95
N LYS A 47 -18.03 4.34 2.09
CA LYS A 47 -18.45 5.69 2.47
C LYS A 47 -18.79 6.58 1.28
N CYS A 48 -18.87 6.04 0.06
CA CYS A 48 -19.13 6.82 -1.14
C CYS A 48 -20.62 7.15 -1.27
N ASN A 49 -20.93 8.44 -1.40
CA ASN A 49 -22.28 8.87 -1.72
C ASN A 49 -22.55 8.64 -3.21
N TYR A 50 -23.75 8.16 -3.54
CA TYR A 50 -24.15 7.95 -4.93
C TYR A 50 -25.19 8.97 -5.36
N LYS A 51 -25.03 9.51 -6.57
CA LYS A 51 -26.08 10.27 -7.25
C LYS A 51 -26.99 9.30 -7.97
N THR A 52 -28.30 9.47 -7.80
CA THR A 52 -29.34 8.67 -8.45
C THR A 52 -30.24 9.58 -9.27
N TRP A 53 -30.64 9.14 -10.47
CA TRP A 53 -31.54 9.90 -11.34
C TRP A 53 -32.21 8.96 -12.36
N PHE A 54 -33.34 9.40 -12.93
CA PHE A 54 -33.95 8.75 -14.09
C PHE A 54 -33.44 9.40 -15.38
N ASN A 55 -33.08 8.59 -16.38
CA ASN A 55 -32.69 9.12 -17.69
C ASN A 55 -33.93 9.47 -18.54
N LYS A 56 -33.73 10.01 -19.75
CA LYS A 56 -34.82 10.38 -20.68
C LYS A 56 -35.74 9.21 -21.09
N ASN A 57 -35.33 7.97 -20.85
CA ASN A 57 -36.07 6.75 -21.14
C ASN A 57 -36.62 6.11 -19.85
N ASP A 58 -36.78 6.89 -18.77
CA ASP A 58 -37.23 6.44 -17.43
C ASP A 58 -36.45 5.26 -16.83
N ASN A 59 -35.20 5.06 -17.24
CA ASN A 59 -34.33 4.07 -16.60
C ASN A 59 -33.66 4.68 -15.37
N TYR A 60 -33.74 3.96 -14.25
CA TYR A 60 -32.99 4.31 -13.04
C TYR A 60 -31.48 4.18 -13.28
N ARG A 61 -30.74 5.24 -12.95
CA ARG A 61 -29.28 5.30 -13.04
C ARG A 61 -28.70 5.71 -11.70
N ARG A 62 -27.50 5.20 -11.43
CA ARG A 62 -26.71 5.48 -10.22
C ARG A 62 -25.25 5.68 -10.60
N SER A 63 -24.59 6.68 -10.01
CA SER A 63 -23.16 6.94 -10.19
C SER A 63 -22.51 7.34 -8.85
N PRO A 64 -21.29 6.87 -8.54
CA PRO A 64 -20.57 7.33 -7.36
C PRO A 64 -20.23 8.82 -7.48
N ARG A 65 -20.28 9.55 -6.37
CA ARG A 65 -19.75 10.92 -6.27
C ARG A 65 -18.30 10.84 -5.81
N LEU A 66 -17.40 10.87 -6.79
CA LEU A 66 -15.98 10.75 -6.51
C LEU A 66 -15.45 12.01 -5.80
N ARG A 67 -14.63 11.81 -4.76
CA ARG A 67 -14.01 12.86 -3.95
C ARG A 67 -12.56 12.50 -3.66
N ARG A 68 -11.74 13.48 -3.27
CA ARG A 68 -10.37 13.21 -2.80
C ARG A 68 -10.40 12.27 -1.59
N VAL A 69 -9.54 11.27 -1.61
CA VAL A 69 -9.39 10.34 -0.49
C VAL A 69 -8.63 11.05 0.63
N LYS A 70 -9.20 11.08 1.84
CA LYS A 70 -8.53 11.59 3.04
C LYS A 70 -7.90 10.41 3.77
N ILE A 71 -6.58 10.35 3.80
CA ILE A 71 -5.83 9.22 4.35
C ILE A 71 -4.87 9.76 5.41
N SER A 72 -4.77 9.06 6.54
CA SER A 72 -3.78 9.33 7.58
C SER A 72 -2.70 8.26 7.55
N TYR A 73 -1.48 8.63 7.16
CA TYR A 73 -0.32 7.74 7.19
C TYR A 73 -0.11 7.11 8.58
N ALA A 74 -0.21 7.93 9.63
CA ALA A 74 -0.03 7.46 11.00
C ALA A 74 -1.10 6.46 11.43
N GLN A 75 -2.33 6.58 10.91
CA GLN A 75 -3.39 5.61 11.20
C GLN A 75 -3.14 4.30 10.46
N LEU A 76 -2.80 4.35 9.17
CA LEU A 76 -2.47 3.15 8.39
C LEU A 76 -1.29 2.36 9.00
N CYS A 77 -0.25 3.04 9.48
CA CYS A 77 0.86 2.37 10.16
C CYS A 77 0.45 1.69 11.47
N LYS A 78 -0.62 2.15 12.14
CA LYS A 78 -1.18 1.47 13.31
C LYS A 78 -2.02 0.27 12.89
N ASP A 79 -2.89 0.46 11.90
CA ASP A 79 -3.83 -0.57 11.44
C ASP A 79 -3.10 -1.78 10.84
N PHE A 80 -1.99 -1.55 10.12
CA PHE A 80 -1.20 -2.60 9.47
C PHE A 80 -0.01 -3.09 10.31
N LYS A 81 0.13 -2.66 11.57
CA LYS A 81 1.26 -3.08 12.41
C LYS A 81 1.31 -4.61 12.62
N ASP A 82 0.15 -5.23 12.66
CA ASP A 82 -0.02 -6.67 12.88
C ASP A 82 -0.21 -7.46 11.58
N ASP A 83 -0.08 -6.81 10.42
CA ASP A 83 -0.12 -7.48 9.12
C ASP A 83 1.11 -8.40 8.94
N VAL A 84 0.87 -9.60 8.41
CA VAL A 84 1.91 -10.64 8.25
C VAL A 84 3.06 -10.15 7.37
N HIS A 85 2.76 -9.40 6.31
CA HIS A 85 3.77 -8.87 5.40
C HIS A 85 4.51 -7.68 6.01
N TYR A 86 3.83 -6.85 6.81
CA TYR A 86 4.47 -5.78 7.58
C TYR A 86 5.46 -6.33 8.60
N GLN A 87 5.08 -7.37 9.35
CA GLN A 87 5.95 -8.01 10.32
C GLN A 87 7.13 -8.73 9.64
N ALA A 88 6.89 -9.35 8.48
CA ALA A 88 7.91 -10.06 7.71
C ALA A 88 9.08 -9.16 7.30
N ILE A 89 8.83 -7.98 6.71
CA ILE A 89 9.90 -7.07 6.27
C ILE A 89 10.43 -6.14 7.37
N GLY A 90 9.82 -6.18 8.54
CA GLY A 90 10.17 -5.34 9.69
C GLY A 90 9.61 -3.91 9.61
N GLY A 91 9.50 -3.28 10.78
CA GLY A 91 8.72 -2.05 10.95
C GLY A 91 9.16 -0.87 10.09
N GLN A 92 10.46 -0.68 9.84
CA GLN A 92 10.93 0.43 8.99
C GLN A 92 10.55 0.23 7.52
N GLN A 93 10.74 -0.98 6.98
CA GLN A 93 10.39 -1.27 5.58
C GLN A 93 8.88 -1.25 5.39
N GLY A 94 8.11 -1.83 6.32
CA GLY A 94 6.66 -1.78 6.29
C GLY A 94 6.10 -0.35 6.31
N GLN A 95 6.65 0.52 7.15
CA GLN A 95 6.31 1.94 7.17
C GLN A 95 6.63 2.63 5.84
N GLN A 96 7.78 2.34 5.24
CA GLN A 96 8.16 2.93 3.95
C GLN A 96 7.23 2.46 2.82
N THR A 97 6.83 1.18 2.80
CA THR A 97 5.85 0.65 1.85
C THR A 97 4.49 1.34 1.99
N ILE A 98 3.98 1.51 3.23
CA ILE A 98 2.72 2.22 3.49
C ILE A 98 2.82 3.68 3.02
N LYS A 99 3.96 4.34 3.27
CA LYS A 99 4.20 5.71 2.80
C LYS A 99 4.11 5.81 1.28
N SER A 100 4.70 4.86 0.55
CA SER A 100 4.61 4.80 -0.91
C SER A 100 3.17 4.68 -1.41
N VAL A 101 2.31 3.89 -0.74
CA VAL A 101 0.88 3.81 -1.07
C VAL A 101 0.20 5.16 -0.88
N VAL A 102 0.44 5.82 0.25
CA VAL A 102 -0.16 7.13 0.56
C VAL A 102 0.25 8.18 -0.47
N GLU A 103 1.53 8.23 -0.82
CA GLU A 103 2.04 9.16 -1.84
C GLU A 103 1.45 8.86 -3.23
N ALA A 104 1.28 7.59 -3.60
CA ALA A 104 0.68 7.19 -4.87
C ALA A 104 -0.79 7.62 -4.97
N ILE A 105 -1.57 7.55 -3.88
CA ILE A 105 -2.99 7.93 -3.90
C ILE A 105 -3.18 9.44 -3.85
N ILE A 106 -2.32 10.18 -3.14
CA ILE A 106 -2.44 11.64 -3.01
C ILE A 106 -1.97 12.38 -4.28
N ARG A 107 -1.01 11.82 -5.03
CA ARG A 107 -0.46 12.43 -6.25
C ARG A 107 -1.31 12.22 -7.51
N ILE A 108 -2.35 11.39 -7.45
CA ILE A 108 -3.33 11.17 -8.54
C ILE A 108 -4.54 12.09 -8.32
#